data_AF-A0A2K8X5F8-F1
#
_entry.id   AF-A0A2K8X5F8-F1
#
_cell.length_a   1.000
_cell.length_b   1.000
_cell.length_c   1.000
_cell.angle_alpha   90.00
_cell.angle_beta   90.00
_cell.angle_gamma   90.00
#
_symmetry.space_group_name_H-M   'P 1'
#
loop_
_entity.id
_entity.type
_entity.pdbx_description
1 polymer ?
#
loop_
_entity_poly.entity_id
_entity_poly.type
_entity_poly.pdbx_seq_one_letter_code
_entity_poly.pdbx_strand_id
1 'polypeptide(L)'
;MKKLLFIVAILAGSLSFAQQEISNSQQELSKNTSARVQAFNEKIDTKVAAIVEITKLDKKKHSELKEIVATKEMLLIRLDREGNEAQDYQGRRNDIMNNYQELMKKLLGESKFNLLQSSISPK
;
A
#
# COMPACT_ATOMS: atom_id res chain seq x y z
N MET A 1 -52.12 16.10 -30.38
CA MET A 1 -50.82 16.74 -30.03
C MET A 1 -50.78 17.17 -28.55
N LYS A 2 -50.83 16.24 -27.58
CA LYS A 2 -50.68 16.54 -26.14
C LYS A 2 -49.88 15.49 -25.35
N LYS A 3 -49.36 14.44 -26.02
CA LYS A 3 -48.66 13.32 -25.36
C LYS A 3 -47.13 13.32 -25.54
N LEU A 4 -46.60 14.23 -26.38
CA LEU A 4 -45.16 14.34 -26.67
C LEU A 4 -44.42 15.30 -25.74
N LEU A 5 -45.12 16.16 -25.00
CA LEU A 5 -44.50 17.13 -24.09
C LEU A 5 -44.21 16.56 -22.69
N PHE A 6 -44.72 15.37 -22.35
CA PHE A 6 -44.51 14.78 -21.02
C PHE A 6 -43.19 14.01 -20.89
N ILE A 7 -42.60 13.57 -22.01
CA ILE A 7 -41.35 12.78 -21.99
C ILE A 7 -40.10 13.68 -21.91
N VAL A 8 -40.19 14.92 -22.38
CA VAL A 8 -39.06 15.88 -22.30
C VAL A 8 -38.82 16.37 -20.86
N ALA A 9 -39.87 16.41 -20.02
CA ALA A 9 -39.73 16.79 -18.61
C ALA A 9 -39.05 15.72 -17.75
N ILE A 10 -39.13 14.44 -18.14
CA ILE A 10 -38.52 13.32 -17.39
C ILE A 10 -37.03 13.17 -17.73
N LEU A 11 -36.60 13.56 -18.93
CA LEU A 11 -35.19 13.55 -19.35
C LEU A 11 -34.38 14.73 -18.81
N ALA A 12 -35.01 15.85 -18.45
CA ALA A 12 -34.33 17.00 -17.84
C ALA A 12 -34.17 16.88 -16.30
N GLY A 13 -34.88 15.95 -15.65
CA GLY A 13 -34.99 15.88 -14.20
C GLY A 13 -34.04 14.92 -13.47
N SER A 14 -33.20 14.15 -14.17
CA SER A 14 -32.36 13.10 -13.53
C SER A 14 -30.86 13.22 -13.80
N LEU A 15 -30.41 14.28 -14.48
CA LEU A 15 -28.98 14.62 -14.60
C LEU A 15 -28.58 15.83 -13.76
N SER A 16 -29.42 16.23 -12.80
CA SER A 16 -28.88 16.84 -11.58
C SER A 16 -28.29 15.73 -10.72
N PHE A 17 -27.26 15.05 -11.25
CA PHE A 17 -26.24 14.52 -10.36
C PHE A 17 -25.86 15.70 -9.51
N ALA A 18 -26.22 15.64 -8.23
CA ALA A 18 -25.70 16.53 -7.23
C ALA A 18 -24.21 16.61 -7.51
N GLN A 19 -23.76 17.73 -8.07
CA GLN A 19 -22.39 18.16 -7.98
C GLN A 19 -22.26 18.45 -6.49
N GLN A 20 -22.07 17.37 -5.72
CA GLN A 20 -21.75 17.43 -4.31
C GLN A 20 -20.46 18.22 -4.31
N GLU A 21 -20.57 19.52 -4.07
CA GLU A 21 -19.43 20.36 -3.78
C GLU A 21 -18.73 19.65 -2.63
N ILE A 22 -17.60 19.02 -2.97
CA ILE A 22 -16.76 18.35 -2.00
C ILE A 22 -16.45 19.43 -0.99
N SER A 23 -17.00 19.29 0.23
CA SER A 23 -16.81 20.27 1.30
C SER A 23 -15.31 20.54 1.45
N ASN A 24 -14.91 21.76 1.81
CA ASN A 24 -13.50 22.07 2.05
C ASN A 24 -12.83 21.03 2.97
N SER A 25 -13.57 20.51 3.97
CA SER A 25 -13.16 19.41 4.83
C SER A 25 -12.87 18.10 4.08
N GLN A 26 -13.70 17.72 3.11
CA GLN A 26 -13.50 16.52 2.28
C GLN A 26 -12.35 16.71 1.27
N GLN A 27 -12.16 17.92 0.74
CA GLN A 27 -11.00 18.23 -0.11
C GLN A 27 -9.69 18.15 0.67
N GLU A 28 -9.65 18.71 1.87
CA GLU A 28 -8.49 18.62 2.77
C GLU A 28 -8.21 17.16 3.18
N LEU A 29 -9.23 16.38 3.52
CA LEU A 29 -9.10 14.95 3.81
C LEU A 29 -8.55 14.17 2.60
N SER A 30 -9.02 14.47 1.39
CA SER A 30 -8.52 13.86 0.16
C SER A 30 -7.05 14.20 -0.09
N LYS A 31 -6.67 15.48 0.03
CA LYS A 31 -5.27 15.93 -0.08
C LYS A 31 -4.37 15.24 0.94
N ASN A 32 -4.80 15.20 2.21
CA ASN A 32 -4.04 14.55 3.28
C ASN A 32 -3.90 13.05 3.06
N THR A 33 -4.95 12.39 2.54
CA THR A 33 -4.92 10.96 2.22
C THR A 33 -3.97 10.69 1.06
N SER A 34 -4.04 11.49 -0.01
CA SER A 34 -3.15 11.39 -1.16
C SER A 34 -1.68 11.56 -0.76
N ALA A 35 -1.37 12.57 0.05
CA ALA A 35 -0.02 12.80 0.56
C ALA A 35 0.48 11.61 1.40
N ARG A 36 -0.36 11.01 2.25
CA ARG A 36 0.00 9.81 3.04
C ARG A 36 0.27 8.60 2.15
N VAL A 37 -0.55 8.38 1.12
CA VAL A 37 -0.37 7.28 0.17
C VAL A 37 0.91 7.47 -0.64
N GLN A 38 1.19 8.69 -1.10
CA GLN A 38 2.42 9.01 -1.81
C GLN A 38 3.65 8.75 -0.93
N ALA A 39 3.67 9.27 0.31
CA ALA A 39 4.78 9.05 1.23
C ALA A 39 4.99 7.55 1.54
N PHE A 40 3.90 6.79 1.65
CA PHE A 40 3.99 5.33 1.81
C PHE A 40 4.64 4.69 0.58
N ASN A 41 4.18 5.02 -0.62
CA ASN A 41 4.72 4.46 -1.86
C ASN A 41 6.20 4.79 -2.05
N GLU A 42 6.62 6.03 -1.78
CA GLU A 42 8.03 6.45 -1.84
C GLU A 42 8.90 5.66 -0.86
N LYS A 43 8.39 5.39 0.36
CA LYS A 43 9.07 4.54 1.35
C LYS A 43 9.24 3.11 0.84
N ILE A 44 8.21 2.55 0.20
CA ILE A 44 8.28 1.21 -0.39
C ILE A 44 9.30 1.19 -1.53
N ASP A 45 9.22 2.14 -2.46
CA ASP A 45 10.10 2.20 -3.63
C ASP A 45 11.56 2.35 -3.21
N THR A 46 11.86 3.16 -2.19
CA THR A 46 13.21 3.29 -1.61
C THR A 46 13.73 1.96 -1.07
N LYS A 47 12.91 1.23 -0.30
CA LYS A 47 13.28 -0.08 0.27
C LYS A 47 13.48 -1.13 -0.83
N VAL A 48 12.60 -1.16 -1.83
CA VAL A 48 12.69 -2.06 -2.98
C VAL A 48 13.98 -1.78 -3.76
N ALA A 49 14.29 -0.51 -4.03
CA ALA A 49 15.52 -0.11 -4.73
C ALA A 49 16.77 -0.61 -4.00
N ALA A 50 16.85 -0.42 -2.67
CA ALA A 50 17.98 -0.89 -1.87
C ALA A 50 18.14 -2.43 -1.93
N ILE A 51 17.03 -3.18 -1.85
CA ILE A 51 17.07 -4.65 -1.97
C ILE A 51 17.53 -5.07 -3.37
N VAL A 52 17.01 -4.42 -4.42
CA VAL A 52 17.40 -4.71 -5.82
C VAL A 52 18.87 -4.40 -6.05
N GLU A 53 19.37 -3.30 -5.48
CA GLU A 53 20.77 -2.90 -5.58
C GLU A 53 21.71 -3.95 -4.98
N ILE A 54 21.38 -4.50 -3.81
CA ILE A 54 22.18 -5.53 -3.13
C ILE A 54 22.08 -6.86 -3.87
N THR A 55 20.85 -7.32 -4.16
CA THR A 55 20.59 -8.69 -4.61
C THR A 55 20.70 -8.88 -6.13
N LYS A 56 20.79 -7.77 -6.88
CA LYS A 56 20.69 -7.75 -8.35
C LYS A 56 19.51 -8.61 -8.83
N LEU A 57 18.33 -8.37 -8.24
CA LEU A 57 17.11 -9.12 -8.55
C LEU A 57 16.64 -8.82 -9.98
N ASP A 58 16.18 -9.86 -10.70
CA ASP A 58 15.59 -9.72 -12.04
C ASP A 58 14.37 -8.79 -12.00
N LYS A 59 14.27 -7.90 -12.99
CA LYS A 59 13.14 -6.97 -13.18
C LYS A 59 11.78 -7.67 -13.16
N LYS A 60 11.70 -8.92 -13.67
CA LYS A 60 10.46 -9.72 -13.67
C LYS A 60 9.91 -9.98 -12.27
N LYS A 61 10.78 -9.95 -11.24
CA LYS A 61 10.44 -10.20 -9.83
C LYS A 61 10.24 -8.92 -9.02
N HIS A 62 10.37 -7.73 -9.63
CA HIS A 62 10.26 -6.46 -8.90
C HIS A 62 8.84 -6.17 -8.40
N SER A 63 7.80 -6.58 -9.15
CA SER A 63 6.41 -6.43 -8.70
C SER A 63 6.15 -7.26 -7.44
N GLU A 64 6.56 -8.54 -7.46
CA GLU A 64 6.42 -9.44 -6.31
C GLU A 64 7.23 -8.93 -5.10
N LEU A 65 8.44 -8.42 -5.32
CA LEU A 65 9.22 -7.76 -4.27
C LEU A 65 8.49 -6.56 -3.66
N LYS A 66 7.91 -5.71 -4.50
CA LYS A 66 7.17 -4.52 -4.07
C LYS A 66 5.97 -4.91 -3.21
N GLU A 67 5.22 -5.94 -3.59
CA GLU A 67 4.09 -6.44 -2.83
C GLU A 67 4.51 -7.00 -1.47
N ILE A 68 5.59 -7.79 -1.41
CA ILE A 68 6.11 -8.35 -0.15
C ILE A 68 6.52 -7.23 0.81
N VAL A 69 7.28 -6.24 0.32
CA VAL A 69 7.74 -5.11 1.13
C VAL A 69 6.55 -4.23 1.56
N ALA A 70 5.62 -3.93 0.66
CA ALA A 70 4.42 -3.14 0.97
C ALA A 70 3.54 -3.82 2.02
N THR A 71 3.31 -5.13 1.88
CA THR A 71 2.50 -5.92 2.82
C THR A 71 3.12 -5.89 4.22
N LYS A 72 4.42 -6.16 4.33
CA LYS A 72 5.14 -6.10 5.61
C LYS A 72 5.01 -4.72 6.27
N GLU A 73 5.28 -3.65 5.54
CA GLU A 73 5.23 -2.29 6.10
C GLU A 73 3.79 -1.89 6.47
N MET A 74 2.79 -2.30 5.70
CA MET A 74 1.38 -2.07 6.03
C MET A 74 0.97 -2.80 7.32
N LEU A 75 1.37 -4.06 7.48
CA LEU A 75 1.07 -4.85 8.67
C LEU A 75 1.75 -4.26 9.92
N LEU A 76 3.00 -3.80 9.80
CA LEU A 76 3.69 -3.11 10.88
C LEU A 76 3.00 -1.79 11.26
N ILE A 77 2.63 -0.97 10.28
CA ILE A 77 1.89 0.28 10.55
C ILE A 77 0.55 0.00 11.23
N ARG A 78 -0.16 -1.06 10.82
CA ARG A 78 -1.40 -1.47 11.47
C ARG A 78 -1.15 -1.85 12.92
N LEU A 79 -0.15 -2.69 13.18
CA LEU A 79 0.23 -3.10 14.52
C LEU A 79 0.66 -1.91 15.39
N ASP A 80 1.42 -0.97 14.84
CA ASP A 80 1.83 0.26 15.53
C ASP A 80 0.65 1.15 15.91
N ARG A 81 -0.40 1.20 15.06
CA ARG A 81 -1.64 1.94 15.36
C ARG A 81 -2.47 1.29 16.45
N GLU A 82 -2.43 -0.04 16.55
CA GLU A 82 -3.05 -0.78 17.66
C GLU A 82 -2.29 -0.54 18.98
N GLY A 83 -0.99 -0.23 18.91
CA GLY A 83 -0.21 0.28 20.06
C GLY A 83 -0.20 -0.68 21.26
N ASN A 84 -0.40 -0.13 22.46
CA ASN A 84 -0.44 -0.89 23.72
C ASN A 84 -1.72 -1.72 23.89
N GLU A 85 -2.75 -1.49 23.07
CA GLU A 85 -3.98 -2.29 23.06
C GLU A 85 -3.82 -3.60 22.29
N ALA A 86 -2.74 -3.73 21.51
CA ALA A 86 -2.39 -4.96 20.84
C ALA A 86 -2.01 -6.02 21.88
N GLN A 87 -2.88 -7.02 22.04
CA GLN A 87 -2.53 -8.25 22.73
C GLN A 87 -1.34 -8.90 22.00
N ASP A 88 -0.23 -9.07 22.73
CA ASP A 88 1.02 -9.62 22.22
C ASP A 88 1.61 -8.87 21.01
N TYR A 89 1.87 -7.58 21.18
CA TYR A 89 2.52 -6.75 20.17
C TYR A 89 3.83 -7.37 19.65
N GLN A 90 4.68 -7.90 20.55
CA GLN A 90 5.98 -8.45 20.16
C GLN A 90 5.86 -9.77 19.38
N GLY A 91 5.00 -10.69 19.81
CA GLY A 91 4.75 -11.94 19.08
C GLY A 91 4.23 -11.66 17.67
N ARG A 92 3.22 -10.79 17.55
CA ARG A 92 2.68 -10.41 16.23
C ARG A 92 3.70 -9.70 15.35
N ARG A 93 4.55 -8.85 15.93
CA ARG A 93 5.66 -8.22 15.21
C ARG A 93 6.63 -9.27 14.68
N ASN A 94 6.96 -10.27 15.50
CA ASN A 94 7.83 -11.37 15.10
C ASN A 94 7.19 -12.21 13.99
N ASP A 95 5.90 -12.51 14.07
CA ASP A 95 5.17 -13.24 13.03
C ASP A 95 5.22 -12.51 11.68
N ILE A 96 5.00 -11.18 11.68
CA ILE A 96 5.11 -10.34 10.48
C ILE A 96 6.53 -10.44 9.89
N MET A 97 7.56 -10.36 10.74
CA MET A 97 8.96 -10.43 10.31
C MET A 97 9.34 -11.82 9.79
N ASN A 98 8.86 -12.89 10.42
CA ASN A 98 9.12 -14.28 10.02
C ASN A 98 8.49 -14.56 8.65
N ASN A 99 7.21 -14.23 8.46
CA ASN A 99 6.54 -14.37 7.17
C ASN A 99 7.24 -13.54 6.07
N TYR A 100 7.67 -12.32 6.39
CA TYR A 100 8.47 -11.51 5.47
C TYR A 100 9.78 -12.22 5.07
N GLN A 101 10.51 -12.79 6.04
CA GLN A 101 11.75 -13.52 5.76
C GLN A 101 11.50 -14.76 4.88
N GLU A 102 10.45 -15.53 5.13
CA GLU A 102 10.08 -16.69 4.32
C GLU A 102 9.76 -16.31 2.88
N LEU A 103 8.92 -15.30 2.68
CA LEU A 103 8.56 -14.80 1.35
C LEU A 103 9.78 -14.24 0.61
N MET A 104 10.65 -13.51 1.32
CA MET A 104 11.90 -13.00 0.75
C MET A 104 12.85 -14.14 0.36
N LYS A 105 13.00 -15.17 1.19
CA LYS A 105 13.83 -16.34 0.88
C LYS A 105 13.29 -17.09 -0.35
N LYS A 106 11.96 -17.23 -0.45
CA LYS A 106 11.29 -17.85 -1.62
C LYS A 106 11.50 -17.04 -2.90
N LEU A 107 11.34 -15.71 -2.84
CA LEU A 107 11.47 -14.83 -4.00
C LEU A 107 12.92 -14.80 -4.52
N LEU A 108 13.86 -14.54 -3.60
CA LEU A 108 15.26 -14.29 -3.93
C LEU A 108 16.06 -15.58 -4.17
N GLY A 109 15.64 -16.68 -3.54
CA GLY A 109 16.47 -17.87 -3.38
C GLY A 109 17.54 -17.69 -2.30
N GLU A 110 18.14 -18.80 -1.87
CA GLU A 110 19.00 -18.85 -0.69
C GLU A 110 20.26 -17.97 -0.80
N SER A 111 20.96 -18.01 -1.94
CA SER A 111 22.17 -17.23 -2.17
C SER A 111 21.93 -15.71 -2.05
N LYS A 112 20.92 -15.19 -2.76
CA LYS A 112 20.60 -13.76 -2.74
C LYS A 112 19.98 -13.31 -1.42
N PHE A 113 19.21 -14.17 -0.76
CA PHE A 113 18.69 -13.90 0.58
C PHE A 113 19.81 -13.78 1.61
N ASN A 114 20.79 -14.69 1.58
CA ASN A 114 21.95 -14.63 2.47
C ASN A 114 22.81 -13.37 2.22
N LEU A 115 22.99 -12.99 0.95
CA LEU A 115 23.65 -11.73 0.60
C LEU A 115 22.92 -10.54 1.24
N LEU A 116 21.60 -10.45 1.07
CA LEU A 116 20.79 -9.40 1.68
C LEU A 116 20.95 -9.34 3.21
N GLN A 117 20.88 -10.49 3.89
CA GLN A 117 21.05 -10.55 5.35
C GLN A 117 22.44 -10.07 5.78
N SER A 118 23.49 -10.49 5.07
CA SER A 118 24.87 -10.07 5.37
C SER A 118 25.12 -8.57 5.16
N SER A 119 24.43 -7.94 4.21
CA SER A 119 24.53 -6.50 3.97
C SER A 119 23.76 -5.67 4.99
N ILE A 120 22.63 -6.17 5.49
CA ILE A 120 21.80 -5.45 6.49
C ILE A 120 22.36 -5.62 7.91
N SER A 121 22.92 -6.78 8.23
CA SER A 121 23.56 -7.07 9.52
C SER A 121 24.96 -7.64 9.26
N PRO A 122 25.95 -6.80 8.93
CA PRO A 122 27.33 -7.25 8.85
C PRO A 122 27.72 -7.77 10.24
N LYS A 123 28.20 -9.02 10.28
CA LYS A 123 28.76 -9.62 11.50
C LYS A 123 30.05 -8.92 11.89
#